data_AF-A0A8G1M593-F1
#
_entry.id   AF-A0A8G1M593-F1
#
_cell.length_a   1.000
_cell.length_b   1.000
_cell.length_c   1.000
_cell.angle_alpha   90.00
_cell.angle_beta   90.00
_cell.angle_gamma   90.00
#
_symmetry.space_group_name_H-M   'P 1'
#
loop_
_entity.id
_entity.type
_entity.pdbx_description
1 polymer ?
#
loop_
_entity_poly.entity_id
_entity_poly.type
_entity_poly.pdbx_seq_one_letter_code
_entity_poly.pdbx_strand_id
1 'polypeptide(L)'
;MGWGRKIGFGIQLFVLFLLVLLFIGSYVGQPILVSYVETDSMANPQTSEFEPYEMDVGDGFVAVPSELTGEPEPGDVVVFEAEEIQGGGLTTHLIVDETDAGYVTRGISNPFTDQDGGEPHVREPQIKAEALQVGGSVTTIPHLGTAVMGIQSGIDSFQQWLAVTFDTRMFYETQGLAMVIFALSIMLYIADLILSSRSGPDKDRDRQKSRESGIQYTWIILACAAIIMIAATAAMIVPGGTDEMEILSAEFDSDDPEIIQQGETGDVPRFATNDGYILTDREANSFESKRCA
;
A
#
# COMPACT_ATOMS: atom_id res chain seq x y z
N MET A 1 -35.62 16.31 -6.90
CA MET A 1 -34.82 15.10 -7.18
C MET A 1 -34.35 14.50 -5.86
N GLY A 2 -34.75 13.25 -5.60
CA GLY A 2 -34.78 12.64 -4.27
C GLY A 2 -33.43 12.60 -3.58
N TRP A 3 -33.44 12.93 -2.29
CA TRP A 3 -32.31 12.88 -1.35
C TRP A 3 -31.50 11.57 -1.46
N GLY A 4 -32.18 10.45 -1.73
CA GLY A 4 -31.54 9.15 -1.98
C GLY A 4 -30.59 9.11 -3.18
N ARG A 5 -30.80 9.90 -4.24
CA ARG A 5 -29.90 9.93 -5.42
C ARG A 5 -28.64 10.75 -5.15
N LYS A 6 -28.70 11.75 -4.27
CA LYS A 6 -27.53 12.51 -3.81
C LYS A 6 -26.71 11.72 -2.80
N ILE A 7 -27.38 11.00 -1.88
CA ILE A 7 -26.73 10.08 -0.94
C ILE A 7 -26.05 8.95 -1.70
N GLY A 8 -26.74 8.29 -2.64
CA GLY A 8 -26.16 7.22 -3.45
C GLY A 8 -24.93 7.67 -4.25
N PHE A 9 -24.95 8.89 -4.79
CA PHE A 9 -23.79 9.45 -5.49
C PHE A 9 -22.62 9.78 -4.55
N GLY A 10 -22.91 10.29 -3.34
CA GLY A 10 -21.89 10.53 -2.32
C GLY A 10 -21.23 9.24 -1.84
N ILE A 11 -22.03 8.19 -1.61
CA ILE A 11 -21.52 6.85 -1.25
C ILE A 11 -20.64 6.31 -2.37
N GLN A 12 -21.07 6.43 -3.64
CA GLN A 12 -20.29 5.94 -4.77
C GLN A 12 -18.93 6.64 -4.91
N LEU A 13 -18.87 7.96 -4.70
CA LEU A 13 -17.60 8.71 -4.68
C LEU A 13 -16.72 8.31 -3.49
N PHE A 14 -17.31 8.07 -2.33
CA PHE A 14 -16.59 7.63 -1.15
C PHE A 14 -16.00 6.22 -1.34
N VAL A 15 -16.76 5.29 -1.89
CA VAL A 15 -16.27 3.94 -2.24
C VAL A 15 -15.14 4.03 -3.27
N LEU A 16 -15.31 4.85 -4.32
CA LEU A 16 -14.25 5.06 -5.31
C LEU A 16 -12.98 5.63 -4.67
N PHE A 17 -13.12 6.57 -3.74
CA PHE A 17 -12.00 7.12 -2.99
C PHE A 17 -11.26 6.05 -2.17
N LEU A 18 -12.00 5.22 -1.43
CA LEU A 18 -11.41 4.10 -0.67
C LEU A 18 -10.67 3.12 -1.59
N LEU A 19 -11.24 2.80 -2.76
CA LEU A 19 -10.59 1.94 -3.74
C LEU A 19 -9.29 2.54 -4.28
N VAL A 20 -9.25 3.86 -4.53
CA VAL A 20 -8.04 4.56 -4.98
C VAL A 20 -6.97 4.57 -3.89
N LEU A 21 -7.35 4.83 -2.63
CA LEU A 21 -6.41 4.78 -1.51
C LEU A 21 -5.82 3.39 -1.32
N LEU A 22 -6.66 2.35 -1.40
CA LEU A 22 -6.22 0.97 -1.27
C LEU A 22 -5.28 0.58 -2.42
N PHE A 23 -5.57 1.01 -3.65
CA PHE A 23 -4.68 0.81 -4.78
C PHE A 23 -3.32 1.50 -4.60
N ILE A 24 -3.30 2.75 -4.12
CA ILE A 24 -2.06 3.49 -3.84
C ILE A 24 -1.29 2.81 -2.70
N GLY A 25 -1.96 2.44 -1.61
CA GLY A 25 -1.33 1.77 -0.47
C GLY A 25 -0.70 0.43 -0.84
N SER A 26 -1.44 -0.40 -1.58
CA SER A 26 -0.94 -1.66 -2.12
C SER A 26 0.32 -1.45 -2.99
N TYR A 27 0.32 -0.44 -3.86
CA TYR A 27 1.48 -0.14 -4.70
C TYR A 27 2.69 0.41 -3.92
N VAL A 28 2.45 1.19 -2.87
CA VAL A 28 3.48 1.77 -2.00
C VAL A 28 4.01 0.74 -0.99
N GLY A 29 3.40 -0.44 -0.89
CA GLY A 29 3.78 -1.46 0.08
C GLY A 29 3.44 -1.05 1.52
N GLN A 30 2.42 -0.20 1.70
CA GLN A 30 1.94 0.20 3.03
C GLN A 30 0.41 0.24 3.10
N PRO A 31 -0.22 -0.36 4.13
CA PRO A 31 -1.67 -0.31 4.30
C PRO A 31 -2.15 1.12 4.62
N ILE A 32 -2.92 1.74 3.73
CA ILE A 32 -3.55 3.04 3.99
C ILE A 32 -5.03 2.81 4.31
N LEU A 33 -5.38 2.80 5.60
CA LEU A 33 -6.74 2.70 6.16
C LEU A 33 -7.45 1.35 5.95
N VAL A 34 -7.22 0.69 4.82
CA VAL A 34 -7.88 -0.56 4.44
C VAL A 34 -6.90 -1.46 3.70
N SER A 35 -6.84 -2.73 4.09
CA SER A 35 -6.07 -3.79 3.42
C SER A 35 -7.00 -4.95 3.07
N TYR A 36 -6.48 -6.00 2.42
CA TYR A 36 -7.25 -7.19 2.07
C TYR A 36 -6.42 -8.45 2.17
N VAL A 37 -7.11 -9.57 2.34
CA VAL A 37 -6.51 -10.90 2.48
C VAL A 37 -6.30 -11.53 1.10
N GLU A 38 -5.05 -11.83 0.78
CA GLU A 38 -4.65 -12.45 -0.49
C GLU A 38 -4.56 -13.97 -0.43
N THR A 39 -4.28 -14.51 0.76
CA THR A 39 -4.01 -15.93 0.97
C THR A 39 -4.91 -16.54 2.01
N ASP A 40 -4.99 -17.87 2.02
CA ASP A 40 -5.85 -18.65 2.91
C ASP A 40 -5.27 -18.76 4.34
N SER A 41 -4.16 -18.09 4.65
CA SER A 41 -3.49 -18.21 5.97
C SER A 41 -4.29 -17.59 7.12
N MET A 42 -5.27 -16.74 6.79
CA MET A 42 -6.17 -16.09 7.73
C MET A 42 -7.61 -16.64 7.68
N ALA A 43 -7.88 -17.68 6.90
CA ALA A 43 -9.22 -18.27 6.75
C ALA A 43 -9.26 -19.75 7.15
N ASN A 44 -10.38 -20.25 7.65
CA ASN A 44 -10.48 -21.63 8.16
C ASN A 44 -9.50 -21.93 9.31
N PRO A 45 -9.68 -21.30 10.48
CA PRO A 45 -8.78 -21.45 11.62
C PRO A 45 -8.67 -22.91 12.09
N GLN A 46 -7.46 -23.32 12.49
CA GLN A 46 -7.25 -24.70 12.98
C GLN A 46 -7.84 -24.96 14.36
N THR A 47 -8.06 -23.90 15.16
CA THR A 47 -8.58 -24.00 16.52
C THR A 47 -9.75 -23.03 16.71
N SER A 48 -10.73 -23.41 17.52
CA SER A 48 -11.89 -22.55 17.82
C SER A 48 -11.52 -21.25 18.54
N GLU A 49 -10.30 -21.16 19.07
CA GLU A 49 -9.76 -19.96 19.71
C GLU A 49 -9.48 -18.86 18.70
N PHE A 50 -9.15 -19.22 17.45
CA PHE A 50 -8.81 -18.25 16.42
C PHE A 50 -9.97 -17.81 15.52
N GLU A 51 -11.15 -18.39 15.69
CA GLU A 51 -12.39 -18.01 14.98
C GLU A 51 -12.69 -16.50 14.97
N PRO A 52 -12.43 -15.73 16.05
CA PRO A 52 -12.66 -14.29 16.02
C PRO A 52 -11.74 -13.52 15.06
N TYR A 53 -10.59 -14.10 14.69
CA TYR A 53 -9.59 -13.47 13.82
C TYR A 53 -9.73 -13.88 12.35
N GLU A 54 -10.74 -14.69 12.02
CA GLU A 54 -10.96 -15.22 10.68
C GLU A 54 -11.26 -14.12 9.66
N MET A 55 -10.57 -14.22 8.52
CA MET A 55 -10.75 -13.36 7.35
C MET A 55 -10.67 -14.21 6.09
N ASP A 56 -11.78 -14.29 5.34
CA ASP A 56 -11.85 -15.05 4.10
C ASP A 56 -10.94 -14.45 3.01
N VAL A 57 -10.44 -15.31 2.12
CA VAL A 57 -9.69 -14.87 0.94
C VAL A 57 -10.52 -13.90 0.11
N GLY A 58 -9.97 -12.71 -0.11
CA GLY A 58 -10.64 -11.62 -0.83
C GLY A 58 -11.53 -10.73 0.02
N ASP A 59 -11.56 -10.91 1.34
CA ASP A 59 -12.13 -9.92 2.24
C ASP A 59 -11.16 -8.77 2.50
N GLY A 60 -11.72 -7.59 2.71
CA GLY A 60 -10.97 -6.43 3.20
C GLY A 60 -11.02 -6.36 4.71
N PHE A 61 -10.09 -5.63 5.32
CA PHE A 61 -10.14 -5.27 6.73
C PHE A 61 -9.63 -3.86 6.94
N VAL A 62 -10.06 -3.24 8.03
CA VAL A 62 -9.60 -1.89 8.41
C VAL A 62 -8.21 -2.02 9.00
N ALA A 63 -7.21 -1.42 8.35
CA ALA A 63 -5.82 -1.42 8.80
C ALA A 63 -5.51 -0.07 9.45
N VAL A 64 -5.18 -0.09 10.73
CA VAL A 64 -4.77 1.07 11.51
C VAL A 64 -3.24 1.14 11.47
N PRO A 65 -2.64 2.22 10.95
CA PRO A 65 -1.18 2.38 10.94
C PRO A 65 -0.58 2.22 12.33
N SER A 66 0.58 1.57 12.42
CA SER A 66 1.23 1.26 13.71
C SER A 66 1.59 2.51 14.51
N GLU A 67 1.78 3.66 13.85
CA GLU A 67 2.04 4.95 14.49
C GLU A 67 0.81 5.52 15.21
N LEU A 68 -0.39 4.99 14.92
CA LEU A 68 -1.65 5.36 15.55
C LEU A 68 -2.13 4.32 16.57
N THR A 69 -1.49 3.16 16.63
CA THR A 69 -1.74 2.11 17.62
C THR A 69 -0.73 2.18 18.77
N GLY A 70 -0.96 1.40 19.83
CA GLY A 70 0.02 1.23 20.90
C GLY A 70 1.11 0.24 20.50
N GLU A 71 1.89 -0.18 21.50
CA GLU A 71 2.76 -1.35 21.39
C GLU A 71 1.91 -2.58 21.05
N PRO A 72 2.27 -3.36 20.02
CA PRO A 72 1.55 -4.58 19.65
C PRO A 72 1.57 -5.62 20.79
N GLU A 73 0.44 -6.30 21.00
CA GLU A 73 0.28 -7.31 22.05
C GLU A 73 -0.08 -8.69 21.47
N PRO A 74 0.17 -9.79 22.21
CA PRO A 74 -0.36 -11.10 21.84
C PRO A 74 -1.90 -11.09 21.74
N GLY A 75 -2.42 -11.54 20.59
CA GLY A 75 -3.82 -11.41 20.22
C GLY A 75 -4.08 -10.37 19.13
N ASP A 76 -3.07 -9.58 18.76
CA ASP A 76 -3.19 -8.60 17.67
C ASP A 76 -2.95 -9.22 16.30
N VAL A 77 -3.81 -8.86 15.35
CA VAL A 77 -3.62 -9.23 13.94
C VAL A 77 -2.87 -8.11 13.25
N VAL A 78 -1.64 -8.36 12.86
CA VAL A 78 -0.73 -7.34 12.33
C VAL A 78 -0.39 -7.55 10.88
N VAL A 79 -0.18 -6.46 10.16
CA VAL A 79 0.40 -6.42 8.83
C VAL A 79 1.86 -6.01 8.96
N PHE A 80 2.77 -6.89 8.59
CA PHE A 80 4.21 -6.69 8.74
C PHE A 80 4.97 -7.04 7.46
N GLU A 81 6.19 -6.53 7.35
CA GLU A 81 7.11 -6.86 6.27
C GLU A 81 7.90 -8.12 6.63
N ALA A 82 7.53 -9.24 6.01
CA ALA A 82 8.20 -10.52 6.14
C ALA A 82 9.51 -10.56 5.36
N GLU A 83 10.48 -11.31 5.89
CA GLU A 83 11.79 -11.51 5.27
C GLU A 83 11.83 -12.81 4.46
N GLU A 84 11.30 -13.91 4.99
CA GLU A 84 11.44 -15.25 4.39
C GLU A 84 10.09 -15.85 3.97
N ILE A 85 9.04 -15.68 4.78
CA ILE A 85 7.72 -16.30 4.50
C ILE A 85 7.11 -15.72 3.21
N GLN A 86 6.55 -16.61 2.39
CA GLN A 86 5.91 -16.30 1.09
C GLN A 86 6.80 -15.56 0.08
N GLY A 87 8.13 -15.62 0.25
CA GLY A 87 9.08 -14.89 -0.61
C GLY A 87 9.29 -13.44 -0.18
N GLY A 88 8.94 -13.11 1.07
CA GLY A 88 9.06 -11.80 1.68
C GLY A 88 7.93 -10.84 1.31
N GLY A 89 7.97 -9.66 1.91
CA GLY A 89 7.00 -8.57 1.68
C GLY A 89 5.84 -8.56 2.68
N LEU A 90 4.80 -7.78 2.38
CA LEU A 90 3.69 -7.56 3.31
C LEU A 90 2.92 -8.86 3.57
N THR A 91 2.87 -9.26 4.84
CA THR A 91 2.13 -10.41 5.33
C THR A 91 1.20 -9.99 6.47
N THR A 92 0.04 -10.64 6.60
CA THR A 92 -0.92 -10.38 7.68
C THR A 92 -1.10 -11.62 8.51
N HIS A 93 -0.67 -11.64 9.78
CA HIS A 93 -0.78 -12.78 10.71
C HIS A 93 -1.12 -12.35 12.15
N LEU A 94 -1.50 -13.30 12.99
CA LEU A 94 -1.79 -13.08 14.42
C LEU A 94 -0.49 -13.15 15.24
N ILE A 95 -0.30 -12.20 16.15
CA ILE A 95 0.74 -12.30 17.20
C ILE A 95 0.26 -13.30 18.24
N VAL A 96 1.03 -14.37 18.42
CA VAL A 96 0.70 -15.45 19.37
C VAL A 96 1.57 -15.39 20.63
N ASP A 97 2.72 -14.74 20.57
CA ASP A 97 3.62 -14.56 21.72
C ASP A 97 4.54 -13.36 21.51
N GLU A 98 5.11 -12.86 22.61
CA GLU A 98 6.11 -11.79 22.62
C GLU A 98 7.37 -12.27 23.36
N THR A 99 8.52 -12.02 22.76
CA THR A 99 9.82 -12.39 23.31
C THR A 99 10.76 -11.20 23.34
N ASP A 100 11.86 -11.30 24.08
CA ASP A 100 12.91 -10.26 24.08
C ASP A 100 13.51 -10.01 22.68
N ALA A 101 13.37 -10.97 21.75
CA ALA A 101 13.85 -10.86 20.38
C ALA A 101 12.80 -10.27 19.41
N GLY A 102 11.57 -10.05 19.86
CA GLY A 102 10.44 -9.58 19.06
C GLY A 102 9.22 -10.52 19.15
N TYR A 103 8.29 -10.34 18.23
CA TYR A 103 6.99 -11.01 18.20
C TYR A 103 7.04 -12.33 17.43
N VAL A 104 6.26 -13.30 17.94
CA VAL A 104 6.01 -14.57 17.29
C VAL A 104 4.67 -14.49 16.58
N THR A 105 4.67 -14.73 15.27
CA THR A 105 3.49 -14.58 14.41
C THR A 105 3.03 -15.93 13.87
N ARG A 106 1.73 -16.01 13.58
CA ARG A 106 1.12 -17.22 13.01
C ARG A 106 -0.11 -16.86 12.17
N GLY A 107 -0.16 -17.36 10.94
CA GLY A 107 -1.42 -17.46 10.21
C GLY A 107 -2.37 -18.43 10.93
N ILE A 108 -3.60 -18.03 11.24
CA ILE A 108 -4.53 -18.83 12.06
C ILE A 108 -4.87 -20.20 11.46
N SER A 109 -4.65 -20.34 10.16
CA SER A 109 -4.86 -21.57 9.39
C SER A 109 -3.61 -22.44 9.34
N ASN A 110 -2.47 -21.96 9.83
CA ASN A 110 -1.19 -22.66 9.83
C ASN A 110 -1.01 -23.50 11.12
N PRO A 111 -0.41 -24.70 11.02
CA PRO A 111 -0.23 -25.58 12.18
C PRO A 111 0.99 -25.21 13.04
N PHE A 112 1.87 -24.36 12.52
CA PHE A 112 3.12 -23.93 13.16
C PHE A 112 3.24 -22.40 13.07
N THR A 113 4.12 -21.82 13.90
CA THR A 113 4.42 -20.37 13.83
C THR A 113 5.25 -20.05 12.60
N ASP A 114 5.27 -18.79 12.18
CA ASP A 114 6.12 -18.36 11.08
C ASP A 114 7.62 -18.60 11.41
N GLN A 115 7.97 -18.46 12.70
CA GLN A 115 9.31 -18.68 13.22
C GLN A 115 9.75 -20.16 13.16
N ASP A 116 8.82 -21.10 13.38
CA ASP A 116 9.08 -22.52 13.12
C ASP A 116 9.33 -22.80 11.63
N GLY A 117 8.82 -21.93 10.75
CA GLY A 117 9.00 -21.96 9.30
C GLY A 117 10.30 -21.31 8.81
N GLY A 118 11.07 -20.67 9.70
CA GLY A 118 12.33 -20.00 9.38
C GLY A 118 12.26 -18.47 9.32
N GLU A 119 11.10 -17.86 9.56
CA GLU A 119 10.99 -16.41 9.71
C GLU A 119 11.72 -15.94 10.97
N PRO A 120 12.48 -14.82 10.95
CA PRO A 120 12.94 -14.17 12.16
C PRO A 120 11.78 -13.75 13.08
N HIS A 121 12.10 -13.35 14.32
CA HIS A 121 11.09 -12.74 15.18
C HIS A 121 10.72 -11.37 14.60
N VAL A 122 9.43 -11.09 14.50
CA VAL A 122 8.94 -9.86 13.88
C VAL A 122 9.19 -8.71 14.85
N ARG A 123 9.86 -7.65 14.40
CA ARG A 123 10.13 -6.47 15.24
C ARG A 123 9.07 -5.39 15.05
N GLU A 124 8.90 -4.52 16.04
CA GLU A 124 7.96 -3.38 15.95
C GLU A 124 8.10 -2.57 14.65
N PRO A 125 9.30 -2.21 14.15
CA PRO A 125 9.44 -1.43 12.91
C PRO A 125 9.00 -2.17 11.64
N GLN A 126 8.94 -3.51 11.68
CA GLN A 126 8.44 -4.33 10.58
C GLN A 126 6.91 -4.30 10.53
N ILE A 127 6.25 -4.03 11.65
CA ILE A 127 4.79 -3.92 11.74
C ILE A 127 4.35 -2.55 11.19
N LYS A 128 3.65 -2.59 10.05
CA LYS A 128 3.17 -1.39 9.35
C LYS A 128 1.75 -1.00 9.75
N ALA A 129 0.95 -1.97 10.18
CA ALA A 129 -0.41 -1.72 10.62
C ALA A 129 -0.94 -2.85 11.50
N GLU A 130 -1.99 -2.56 12.26
CA GLU A 130 -2.80 -3.51 13.00
C GLU A 130 -4.21 -3.56 12.40
N ALA A 131 -4.78 -4.75 12.28
CA ALA A 131 -6.16 -4.92 11.84
C ALA A 131 -7.11 -4.51 12.98
N LEU A 132 -8.06 -3.62 12.71
CA LEU A 132 -8.98 -3.12 13.72
C LEU A 132 -9.85 -4.25 14.29
N GLN A 133 -9.67 -4.54 15.57
CA GLN A 133 -10.45 -5.53 16.29
C GLN A 133 -11.52 -4.87 17.17
N VAL A 134 -12.78 -5.26 17.03
CA VAL A 134 -13.89 -4.74 17.85
C VAL A 134 -14.55 -5.90 18.56
N GLY A 135 -14.50 -5.90 19.90
CA GLY A 135 -15.04 -7.00 20.71
C GLY A 135 -14.24 -8.30 20.60
N GLY A 136 -12.95 -8.21 20.24
CA GLY A 136 -12.05 -9.35 20.05
C GLY A 136 -12.17 -10.04 18.70
N SER A 137 -12.94 -9.47 17.76
CA SER A 137 -13.02 -9.96 16.38
C SER A 137 -12.55 -8.93 15.37
N VAL A 138 -11.89 -9.36 14.30
CA VAL A 138 -11.39 -8.48 13.25
C VAL A 138 -12.56 -7.86 12.46
N THR A 139 -12.48 -6.55 12.19
CA THR A 139 -13.49 -5.83 11.43
C THR A 139 -13.28 -6.01 9.93
N THR A 140 -14.01 -6.97 9.35
CA THR A 140 -13.91 -7.30 7.92
C THR A 140 -14.95 -6.56 7.05
N ILE A 141 -14.60 -6.39 5.79
CA ILE A 141 -15.44 -5.86 4.72
C ILE A 141 -15.53 -6.94 3.64
N PRO A 142 -16.64 -7.69 3.58
CA PRO A 142 -16.76 -8.84 2.69
C PRO A 142 -16.51 -8.49 1.22
N HIS A 143 -15.75 -9.34 0.53
CA HIS A 143 -15.45 -9.27 -0.91
C HIS A 143 -14.75 -7.99 -1.40
N LEU A 144 -14.25 -7.13 -0.49
CA LEU A 144 -13.57 -5.91 -0.89
C LEU A 144 -12.27 -6.23 -1.65
N GLY A 145 -11.47 -7.15 -1.13
CA GLY A 145 -10.28 -7.66 -1.80
C GLY A 145 -10.61 -8.32 -3.14
N THR A 146 -11.68 -9.11 -3.22
CA THR A 146 -12.15 -9.71 -4.48
C THR A 146 -12.46 -8.65 -5.54
N ALA A 147 -13.09 -7.54 -5.15
CA ALA A 147 -13.37 -6.44 -6.07
C ALA A 147 -12.08 -5.77 -6.55
N VAL A 148 -11.12 -5.55 -5.66
CA VAL A 148 -9.82 -4.95 -5.97
C VAL A 148 -9.01 -5.84 -6.91
N MET A 149 -8.81 -7.11 -6.53
CA MET A 149 -8.10 -8.10 -7.34
C MET A 149 -8.76 -8.28 -8.71
N GLY A 150 -10.09 -8.25 -8.77
CA GLY A 150 -10.84 -8.32 -10.03
C GLY A 150 -10.58 -7.12 -10.95
N ILE A 151 -10.47 -5.91 -10.38
CA ILE A 151 -10.11 -4.70 -11.13
C ILE A 151 -8.66 -4.80 -11.62
N GLN A 152 -7.71 -5.15 -10.74
CA GLN A 152 -6.29 -5.31 -11.08
C GLN A 152 -6.11 -6.36 -12.19
N SER A 153 -6.69 -7.55 -12.02
CA SER A 153 -6.65 -8.61 -13.03
C SER A 153 -7.24 -8.17 -14.38
N GLY A 154 -8.31 -7.36 -14.35
CA GLY A 154 -8.91 -6.81 -15.55
C GLY A 154 -8.00 -5.81 -16.27
N ILE A 155 -7.27 -5.00 -15.50
CA ILE A 155 -6.26 -4.06 -15.99
C ILE A 155 -5.07 -4.82 -16.59
N ASP A 156 -4.53 -5.81 -15.89
CA ASP A 156 -3.40 -6.64 -16.33
C ASP A 156 -3.75 -7.37 -17.63
N SER A 157 -4.96 -7.93 -17.70
CA SER A 157 -5.48 -8.59 -18.90
C SER A 157 -5.56 -7.62 -20.09
N PHE A 158 -5.98 -6.38 -19.84
CA PHE A 158 -6.05 -5.35 -20.87
C PHE A 158 -4.66 -4.91 -21.33
N GLN A 159 -3.71 -4.74 -20.40
CA GLN A 159 -2.31 -4.44 -20.73
C GLN A 159 -1.66 -5.57 -21.53
N GLN A 160 -1.90 -6.82 -21.13
CA GLN A 160 -1.41 -7.99 -21.87
C GLN A 160 -1.99 -8.02 -23.29
N TRP A 161 -3.28 -7.73 -23.46
CA TRP A 161 -3.90 -7.64 -24.78
C TRP A 161 -3.27 -6.53 -25.64
N LEU A 162 -3.00 -5.36 -25.08
CA LEU A 162 -2.30 -4.27 -25.78
C LEU A 162 -0.86 -4.68 -26.15
N ALA A 163 -0.12 -5.26 -25.21
CA ALA A 163 1.26 -5.68 -25.42
C ALA A 163 1.38 -6.72 -26.55
N VAL A 164 0.46 -7.69 -26.60
CA VAL A 164 0.39 -8.68 -27.68
C VAL A 164 -0.02 -8.04 -29.01
N THR A 165 -0.96 -7.08 -28.99
CA THR A 165 -1.46 -6.43 -30.21
C THR A 165 -0.42 -5.51 -30.86
N PHE A 166 0.36 -4.82 -30.04
CA PHE A 166 1.36 -3.85 -30.49
C PHE A 166 2.81 -4.38 -30.44
N ASP A 167 2.99 -5.66 -30.09
CA ASP A 167 4.28 -6.37 -29.97
C ASP A 167 5.37 -5.57 -29.22
N THR A 168 4.98 -4.93 -28.12
CA THR A 168 5.88 -4.07 -27.35
C THR A 168 5.81 -4.36 -25.86
N ARG A 169 6.98 -4.48 -25.24
CA ARG A 169 7.16 -4.69 -23.80
C ARG A 169 7.00 -3.40 -22.99
N MET A 170 6.93 -2.25 -23.66
CA MET A 170 6.72 -0.91 -23.07
C MET A 170 5.51 -0.83 -22.14
N PHE A 171 4.50 -1.69 -22.35
CA PHE A 171 3.25 -1.63 -21.59
C PHE A 171 3.24 -2.47 -20.31
N TYR A 172 4.28 -3.28 -20.05
CA TYR A 172 4.40 -4.13 -18.86
C TYR A 172 5.07 -3.44 -17.66
N GLU A 173 5.81 -2.35 -17.88
CA GLU A 173 6.32 -1.55 -16.76
C GLU A 173 5.20 -0.73 -16.12
N THR A 174 5.40 -0.35 -14.86
CA THR A 174 4.47 0.45 -14.04
C THR A 174 4.11 1.81 -14.67
N GLN A 175 4.86 2.26 -15.68
CA GLN A 175 4.60 3.47 -16.46
C GLN A 175 3.74 3.25 -17.72
N GLY A 176 3.51 2.00 -18.14
CA GLY A 176 2.84 1.66 -19.40
C GLY A 176 1.39 2.15 -19.48
N LEU A 177 0.62 1.98 -18.41
CA LEU A 177 -0.76 2.48 -18.30
C LEU A 177 -0.84 4.01 -18.35
N ALA A 178 0.06 4.69 -17.63
CA ALA A 178 0.13 6.14 -17.65
C ALA A 178 0.39 6.66 -19.06
N MET A 179 1.27 5.98 -19.81
CA MET A 179 1.59 6.32 -21.19
C MET A 179 0.40 6.05 -22.14
N VAL A 180 -0.34 4.97 -21.96
CA VAL A 180 -1.57 4.67 -22.72
C VAL A 180 -2.65 5.72 -22.45
N ILE A 181 -2.90 6.05 -21.19
CA ILE A 181 -3.86 7.08 -20.80
C ILE A 181 -3.43 8.45 -21.34
N PHE A 182 -2.14 8.77 -21.28
CA PHE A 182 -1.60 10.01 -21.83
C PHE A 182 -1.75 10.09 -23.35
N ALA A 183 -1.41 9.01 -24.07
CA ALA A 183 -1.59 8.92 -25.51
C ALA A 183 -3.07 9.02 -25.92
N LEU A 184 -3.96 8.35 -25.19
CA LEU A 184 -5.40 8.43 -25.38
C LEU A 184 -5.92 9.85 -25.10
N SER A 185 -5.42 10.51 -24.05
CA SER A 185 -5.76 11.89 -23.69
C SER A 185 -5.36 12.86 -24.79
N ILE A 186 -4.15 12.71 -25.34
CA ILE A 186 -3.69 13.47 -26.50
C ILE A 186 -4.61 13.20 -27.71
N MET A 187 -4.92 11.93 -27.98
CA MET A 187 -5.77 11.56 -29.12
C MET A 187 -7.18 12.13 -29.00
N LEU A 188 -7.78 12.08 -27.82
CA LEU A 188 -9.10 12.67 -27.54
C LEU A 188 -9.06 14.20 -27.60
N TYR A 189 -7.99 14.84 -27.12
CA TYR A 189 -7.80 16.28 -27.24
C TYR A 189 -7.66 16.72 -28.70
N ILE A 190 -6.88 16.00 -29.49
CA ILE A 190 -6.75 16.25 -30.94
C ILE A 190 -8.09 16.00 -31.64
N ALA A 191 -8.82 14.94 -31.29
CA ALA A 191 -10.15 14.67 -31.83
C ALA A 191 -11.13 15.80 -31.48
N ASP A 192 -11.12 16.29 -30.25
CA ASP A 192 -11.92 17.45 -29.82
C ASP A 192 -11.55 18.69 -30.62
N LEU A 193 -10.26 18.99 -30.83
CA LEU A 193 -9.81 20.11 -31.67
C LEU A 193 -10.29 19.99 -33.13
N ILE A 194 -10.26 18.79 -33.71
CA ILE A 194 -10.72 18.54 -35.08
C ILE A 194 -12.25 18.65 -35.19
N LEU A 195 -12.98 18.09 -34.21
CA LEU A 195 -14.45 18.11 -34.17
C LEU A 195 -15.00 19.51 -33.84
N SER A 196 -14.33 20.25 -32.96
CA SER A 196 -14.65 21.65 -32.64
C SER A 196 -14.29 22.61 -33.78
N SER A 197 -13.29 22.28 -34.60
CA SER A 197 -12.98 23.00 -35.85
C SER A 197 -13.99 22.72 -36.98
N ARG A 198 -14.60 21.52 -37.01
CA ARG A 198 -15.70 21.18 -37.95
C ARG A 198 -17.07 21.72 -37.53
N SER A 199 -17.26 21.99 -36.25
CA SER A 199 -18.42 22.72 -35.78
C SER A 199 -18.15 24.20 -36.06
N GLY A 200 -18.75 24.74 -37.13
CA GLY A 200 -18.65 26.17 -37.44
C GLY A 200 -19.07 27.04 -36.24
N PRO A 201 -18.78 28.35 -36.27
CA PRO A 201 -19.12 29.27 -35.18
C PRO A 201 -20.65 29.41 -35.07
N ASP A 202 -21.31 28.44 -34.47
CA ASP A 202 -22.72 28.51 -34.13
C ASP A 202 -22.88 29.38 -32.89
N LYS A 203 -23.09 30.66 -33.20
CA LYS A 203 -24.09 31.56 -32.60
C LYS A 203 -25.14 30.82 -31.75
N ASP A 204 -25.34 31.35 -30.54
CA ASP A 204 -26.49 31.14 -29.68
C ASP A 204 -26.78 29.70 -29.24
N ARG A 205 -25.92 29.20 -28.34
CA ARG A 205 -26.37 28.23 -27.33
C ARG A 205 -26.95 28.98 -26.14
N ASP A 206 -28.19 29.45 -26.31
CA ASP A 206 -29.11 29.65 -25.18
C ASP A 206 -29.41 28.28 -24.56
N ARG A 207 -28.46 27.81 -23.77
CA ARG A 207 -28.62 26.64 -22.92
C ARG A 207 -29.24 27.13 -21.62
N GLN A 208 -30.54 27.41 -21.66
CA GLN A 208 -31.36 27.33 -20.45
C GLN A 208 -31.35 25.87 -19.98
N LYS A 209 -30.26 25.45 -19.34
CA LYS A 209 -30.32 24.40 -18.34
C LYS A 209 -31.13 25.00 -17.21
N SER A 210 -32.43 24.66 -17.13
CA SER A 210 -33.16 24.82 -15.88
C SER A 210 -32.33 24.09 -14.82
N ARG A 211 -31.69 24.90 -13.98
CA ARG A 211 -30.71 24.46 -13.00
C ARG A 211 -31.47 24.06 -11.77
N GLU A 212 -32.31 23.04 -11.89
CA GLU A 212 -32.98 22.47 -10.72
C GLU A 212 -32.18 21.25 -10.26
N SER A 213 -31.32 21.52 -9.27
CA SER A 213 -30.56 20.55 -8.47
C SER A 213 -29.34 19.86 -9.12
N GLY A 214 -28.36 20.65 -9.54
CA GLY A 214 -27.00 20.14 -9.75
C GLY A 214 -26.16 20.41 -8.51
N ILE A 215 -25.65 19.38 -7.83
CA ILE A 215 -24.42 19.55 -7.04
C ILE A 215 -23.41 20.19 -8.01
N GLN A 216 -22.87 21.37 -7.66
CA GLN A 216 -21.96 22.05 -8.56
C GLN A 216 -20.76 21.12 -8.78
N TYR A 217 -20.55 20.72 -10.04
CA TYR A 217 -19.47 19.84 -10.46
C TYR A 217 -18.10 20.31 -9.94
N THR A 218 -17.97 21.61 -9.68
CA THR A 218 -16.84 22.25 -9.02
C THR A 218 -16.52 21.65 -7.64
N TRP A 219 -17.52 21.38 -6.79
CA TRP A 219 -17.30 20.77 -5.48
C TRP A 219 -16.89 19.30 -5.60
N ILE A 220 -17.38 18.59 -6.62
CA ILE A 220 -16.98 17.21 -6.88
C ILE A 220 -15.52 17.16 -7.34
N ILE A 221 -15.15 18.02 -8.30
CA ILE A 221 -13.77 18.12 -8.79
C ILE A 221 -12.82 18.54 -7.66
N LEU A 222 -13.24 19.48 -6.81
CA LEU A 222 -12.42 19.96 -5.69
C LEU A 222 -12.28 18.88 -4.60
N ALA A 223 -13.33 18.09 -4.33
CA ALA A 223 -13.25 16.95 -3.43
C ALA A 223 -12.31 15.86 -3.98
N CYS A 224 -12.44 15.48 -5.25
CA CYS A 224 -11.54 14.53 -5.90
C CYS A 224 -10.09 15.04 -5.92
N ALA A 225 -9.87 16.32 -6.22
CA ALA A 225 -8.54 16.92 -6.19
C ALA A 225 -7.95 16.92 -4.78
N ALA A 226 -8.73 17.28 -3.76
CA ALA A 226 -8.30 17.24 -2.37
C ALA A 226 -7.94 15.82 -1.92
N ILE A 227 -8.76 14.83 -2.31
CA ILE A 227 -8.53 13.41 -2.10
C ILE A 227 -7.20 12.96 -2.72
N ILE A 228 -6.96 13.29 -3.99
CA ILE A 228 -5.74 12.93 -4.71
C ILE A 228 -4.53 13.61 -4.04
N MET A 229 -4.67 14.88 -3.66
CA MET A 229 -3.61 15.62 -2.96
C MET A 229 -3.28 15.02 -1.59
N ILE A 230 -4.28 14.61 -0.81
CA ILE A 230 -4.07 13.96 0.49
C ILE A 230 -3.37 12.63 0.31
N ALA A 231 -3.83 11.78 -0.62
CA ALA A 231 -3.22 10.49 -0.91
C ALA A 231 -1.76 10.64 -1.37
N ALA A 232 -1.49 11.58 -2.28
CA ALA A 232 -0.13 11.87 -2.75
C ALA A 232 0.77 12.43 -1.64
N THR A 233 0.22 13.28 -0.76
CA THR A 233 0.98 13.83 0.38
C THR A 233 1.29 12.75 1.41
N ALA A 234 0.34 11.86 1.71
CA ALA A 234 0.57 10.71 2.58
C ALA A 234 1.67 9.80 2.01
N ALA A 235 1.59 9.45 0.72
CA ALA A 235 2.61 8.64 0.05
C ALA A 235 4.02 9.26 0.05
N MET A 236 4.13 10.59 0.18
CA MET A 236 5.42 11.29 0.28
C MET A 236 5.96 11.39 1.71
N ILE A 237 5.11 11.33 2.73
CA ILE A 237 5.50 11.48 4.14
C ILE A 237 5.83 10.12 4.77
N VAL A 238 5.07 9.10 4.38
CA VAL A 238 5.09 7.76 4.97
C VAL A 238 6.40 6.96 4.73
N PRO A 239 7.20 7.15 3.66
CA PRO A 239 8.49 6.45 3.53
C PRO A 239 9.57 6.88 4.54
N GLY A 240 9.24 7.73 5.52
CA GLY A 240 10.13 8.06 6.64
C GLY A 240 10.26 6.92 7.65
N GLY A 241 10.61 5.72 7.18
CA GLY A 241 11.03 4.63 8.06
C GLY A 241 12.33 5.00 8.76
N THR A 242 12.46 4.62 10.02
CA THR A 242 13.74 4.69 10.74
C THR A 242 14.52 3.42 10.47
N ASP A 243 15.62 3.51 9.73
CA ASP A 243 16.60 2.42 9.61
C ASP A 243 17.32 2.25 10.96
N GLU A 244 17.04 1.16 11.67
CA GLU A 244 17.78 0.82 12.89
C GLU A 244 19.06 0.04 12.55
N MET A 245 20.18 0.40 13.16
CA MET A 245 21.47 -0.29 13.00
C MET A 245 21.81 -1.02 14.29
N GLU A 246 21.83 -2.35 14.24
CA GLU A 246 22.37 -3.16 15.32
C GLU A 246 23.88 -3.33 15.10
N ILE A 247 24.68 -2.63 15.91
CA ILE A 247 26.15 -2.80 15.89
C ILE A 247 26.50 -3.75 17.02
N LEU A 248 26.96 -4.95 16.67
CA LEU A 248 27.34 -5.96 17.64
C LEU A 248 28.81 -5.76 18.04
N SER A 249 29.05 -5.52 19.33
CA SER A 249 30.40 -5.43 19.88
C SER A 249 30.91 -6.83 20.24
N ALA A 250 31.88 -7.33 19.47
CA ALA A 250 32.50 -8.64 19.70
C ALA A 250 33.89 -8.52 20.33
N GLU A 251 34.33 -9.55 21.05
CA GLU A 251 35.70 -9.63 21.60
C GLU A 251 36.73 -10.00 20.51
N PHE A 252 36.26 -10.54 19.38
CA PHE A 252 37.10 -11.05 18.28
C PHE A 252 36.98 -10.19 17.02
N ASP A 253 38.02 -10.25 16.20
CA ASP A 253 38.10 -9.60 14.89
C ASP A 253 37.29 -10.40 13.85
N SER A 254 36.47 -9.71 13.06
CA SER A 254 35.54 -10.28 12.06
C SER A 254 35.62 -9.49 10.76
N ASP A 255 35.55 -10.17 9.62
CA ASP A 255 35.49 -9.54 8.29
C ASP A 255 34.10 -8.92 8.00
N ASP A 256 33.13 -9.11 8.89
CA ASP A 256 31.76 -8.58 8.78
C ASP A 256 31.69 -7.13 9.31
N PRO A 257 31.33 -6.14 8.47
CA PRO A 257 31.32 -4.73 8.86
C PRO A 257 30.28 -4.38 9.96
N GLU A 258 29.31 -5.25 10.24
CA GLU A 258 28.32 -5.04 11.32
C GLU A 258 28.82 -5.51 12.70
N ILE A 259 29.99 -6.17 12.75
CA ILE A 259 30.61 -6.70 13.96
C ILE A 259 31.93 -5.98 14.20
N ILE A 260 31.96 -5.09 15.20
CA ILE A 260 33.15 -4.29 15.54
C ILE A 260 33.80 -4.86 16.80
N GLN A 261 35.12 -5.02 16.77
CA GLN A 261 35.88 -5.47 17.94
C GLN A 261 35.83 -4.41 19.06
N GLN A 262 35.68 -4.85 20.32
CA GLN A 262 35.62 -3.95 21.48
C GLN A 262 36.84 -3.02 21.55
N GLY A 263 36.57 -1.70 21.62
CA GLY A 263 37.60 -0.66 21.71
C GLY A 263 38.19 -0.20 20.37
N GLU A 264 37.75 -0.77 19.24
CA GLU A 264 38.13 -0.35 17.90
C GLU A 264 37.02 0.45 17.19
N THR A 265 37.36 1.08 16.06
CA THR A 265 36.42 1.85 15.22
C THR A 265 36.32 1.21 13.86
N GLY A 266 35.10 0.85 13.44
CA GLY A 266 34.79 0.34 12.09
C GLY A 266 34.05 1.39 11.24
N ASP A 267 34.23 1.30 9.92
CA ASP A 267 33.49 2.09 8.93
C ASP A 267 32.50 1.18 8.19
N VAL A 268 31.20 1.50 8.24
CA VAL A 268 30.15 0.76 7.54
C VAL A 268 29.73 1.52 6.27
N PRO A 269 30.04 1.02 5.05
CA PRO A 269 29.65 1.69 3.82
C PRO A 269 28.14 1.53 3.58
N ARG A 270 27.41 2.66 3.50
CA ARG A 270 25.99 2.68 3.15
C ARG A 270 25.78 3.02 1.69
N PHE A 271 24.93 2.25 1.02
CA PHE A 271 24.38 2.58 -0.28
C PHE A 271 22.94 3.05 -0.10
N ALA A 272 22.73 4.35 -0.14
CA ALA A 272 21.37 4.91 -0.21
C ALA A 272 20.91 4.84 -1.66
N THR A 273 19.91 4.01 -1.94
CA THR A 273 19.19 4.06 -3.23
C THR A 273 18.18 5.19 -3.14
N ASN A 274 18.31 6.14 -4.05
CA ASN A 274 17.39 7.26 -4.20
C ASN A 274 16.48 6.96 -5.39
N ASP A 275 15.21 6.64 -5.12
CA ASP A 275 14.18 6.33 -6.12
C ASP A 275 13.71 7.55 -6.94
N GLY A 276 14.54 8.61 -7.02
CA GLY A 276 14.42 9.65 -8.02
C GLY A 276 13.81 10.97 -7.56
N TYR A 277 13.65 11.21 -6.26
CA TYR A 277 13.00 12.44 -5.75
C TYR A 277 13.98 13.54 -5.31
N ILE A 278 15.27 13.25 -5.18
CA ILE A 278 16.29 14.26 -4.89
C ILE A 278 17.40 14.17 -5.95
N LEU A 279 17.74 15.28 -6.60
CA LEU A 279 18.94 15.37 -7.44
C LEU A 279 20.16 15.37 -6.52
N THR A 280 20.74 14.20 -6.24
CA THR A 280 22.03 14.10 -5.56
C THR A 280 23.14 14.11 -6.60
N ASP A 281 24.03 15.09 -6.49
CA ASP A 281 25.30 15.10 -7.21
C ASP A 281 26.10 13.83 -6.84
N ARG A 282 26.80 13.26 -7.81
CA ARG A 282 27.23 11.85 -7.82
C ARG A 282 28.36 11.49 -6.84
N GLU A 283 28.61 12.30 -5.82
CA GLU A 283 29.75 12.15 -4.88
C GLU A 283 29.44 12.57 -3.43
N ALA A 284 28.22 12.35 -2.93
CA ALA A 284 27.93 12.52 -1.50
C ALA A 284 28.05 11.20 -0.74
N ASN A 285 29.28 10.72 -0.52
CA ASN A 285 29.54 9.71 0.51
C ASN A 285 29.33 10.35 1.88
N SER A 286 28.21 10.06 2.53
CA SER A 286 27.98 10.42 3.93
C SER A 286 28.70 9.41 4.83
N PHE A 287 29.88 9.79 5.32
CA PHE A 287 30.60 9.03 6.34
C PHE A 287 30.12 9.45 7.72
N GLU A 288 29.40 8.58 8.43
CA GLU A 288 29.06 8.79 9.83
C GLU A 288 29.88 7.83 10.70
N SER A 289 30.92 8.36 11.35
CA SER A 289 31.74 7.63 12.31
C SER A 289 31.06 7.61 13.67
N LYS A 290 30.67 6.41 14.15
CA LYS A 290 30.24 6.21 15.54
C LYS A 290 31.26 5.36 16.28
N ARG A 291 31.49 5.70 17.55
CA ARG A 291 32.36 4.94 18.47
C ARG A 291 31.49 4.08 19.37
N CYS A 292 31.74 2.78 19.41
CA CYS A 292 31.27 1.93 20.50
C CYS A 292 32.34 1.94 21.60
N ALA A 293 31.90 2.11 22.85
CA ALA A 293 32.74 2.12 24.04
C ALA A 293 32.71 0.75 24.72
#